data_AF-A0AAV3RJD8-F1
#
_entry.id   AF-A0AAV3RJD8-F1
#
_cell.length_a   1.000
_cell.length_b   1.000
_cell.length_c   1.000
_cell.angle_alpha   90.00
_cell.angle_beta   90.00
_cell.angle_gamma   90.00
#
_symmetry.space_group_name_H-M   'P 1'
#
loop_
_entity.id
_entity.type
_entity.pdbx_description
1 polymer ?
#
loop_
_entity_poly.entity_id
_entity_poly.type
_entity_poly.pdbx_seq_one_letter_code
_entity_poly.pdbx_strand_id
1 'polypeptide(L)'
;MVAYLRSMNIKTWKSVLFGWTPPQRTLPDGTLIEKPEMEWTVKEREASMENSKALDAIRGCVNINVDILIRTCASAKEAWETLACVFEGTPKA
;
A
#
# COMPACT_ATOMS: atom_id res chain seq x y z
N MET A 1 -4.93 -15.06 -1.48
CA MET A 1 -4.73 -13.61 -1.74
C MET A 1 -3.60 -13.34 -2.76
N VAL A 2 -2.39 -13.87 -2.59
CA VAL A 2 -1.26 -13.65 -3.54
C VAL A 2 -1.60 -14.00 -5.00
N ALA A 3 -2.20 -15.17 -5.24
CA ALA A 3 -2.60 -15.58 -6.59
C ALA A 3 -3.63 -14.63 -7.23
N TYR A 4 -4.56 -14.11 -6.42
CA TYR A 4 -5.60 -13.16 -6.85
C TYR A 4 -5.01 -11.80 -7.24
N LEU A 5 -4.13 -11.23 -6.41
CA LEU A 5 -3.44 -9.97 -6.72
C LEU A 5 -2.58 -10.09 -7.99
N ARG A 6 -1.90 -11.23 -8.17
CA ARG A 6 -1.13 -11.52 -9.38
C ARG A 6 -2.00 -11.65 -10.63
N SER A 7 -3.20 -12.24 -10.52
CA SER A 7 -4.13 -12.34 -11.65
C SER A 7 -4.74 -11.00 -12.05
N MET A 8 -4.84 -10.04 -11.12
CA MET A 8 -5.29 -8.67 -11.45
C MET A 8 -4.22 -7.92 -12.24
N ASN A 9 -3.02 -7.80 -11.66
CA ASN A 9 -1.85 -7.22 -12.32
C ASN A 9 -0.60 -7.54 -11.49
N ILE A 10 0.49 -7.92 -12.14
CA ILE A 10 1.77 -8.13 -11.44
C ILE A 10 2.25 -6.86 -10.71
N LYS A 11 1.91 -5.66 -11.20
CA LYS A 11 2.20 -4.38 -10.53
C LYS A 11 1.44 -4.23 -9.21
N THR A 12 0.18 -4.69 -9.15
CA THR A 12 -0.63 -4.72 -7.92
C THR A 12 -0.03 -5.68 -6.88
N TRP A 13 0.52 -6.83 -7.28
CA TRP A 13 1.26 -7.68 -6.34
C TRP A 13 2.57 -7.01 -5.88
N LYS A 14 3.27 -6.32 -6.78
CA LYS A 14 4.52 -5.62 -6.44
C LYS A 14 4.31 -4.47 -5.45
N SER A 15 3.17 -3.78 -5.44
CA SER A 15 2.89 -2.73 -4.45
C SER A 15 2.77 -3.28 -3.03
N VAL A 16 2.31 -4.53 -2.85
CA VAL A 16 2.32 -5.23 -1.56
C VAL A 16 3.74 -5.58 -1.12
N LEU A 17 4.62 -5.97 -2.05
CA LEU A 17 6.00 -6.35 -1.72
C LEU A 17 6.89 -5.16 -1.39
N PHE A 18 6.89 -4.14 -2.25
CA PHE A 18 7.79 -3.00 -2.13
C PHE A 18 7.21 -1.91 -1.22
N GLY A 19 5.89 -1.92 -1.02
CA GLY A 19 5.19 -0.84 -0.35
C GLY A 19 5.01 0.38 -1.25
N TRP A 20 4.20 1.31 -0.76
CA TRP A 20 4.02 2.62 -1.35
C TRP A 20 4.18 3.67 -0.27
N THR A 21 4.83 4.76 -0.62
CA THR A 21 4.91 5.95 0.21
C THR A 21 4.44 7.14 -0.62
N PRO A 22 3.77 8.14 0.00
CA PRO A 22 3.44 9.38 -0.68
C PRO A 22 4.67 9.97 -1.37
N PRO A 23 4.56 10.42 -2.63
CA PRO A 23 5.65 11.10 -3.31
C PRO A 23 6.13 12.31 -2.52
N GLN A 24 7.45 12.42 -2.31
CA GLN A 24 8.04 13.54 -1.56
C GLN A 24 8.96 14.39 -2.43
N ARG A 25 9.10 15.66 -2.06
CA ARG A 25 10.11 16.58 -2.58
C ARG A 25 10.98 17.08 -1.45
N THR A 26 12.27 17.26 -1.75
CA THR A 26 13.24 17.85 -0.84
C THR A 26 13.20 19.37 -0.99
N LEU A 27 13.05 20.07 0.12
CA LEU A 27 13.17 21.52 0.20
C LEU A 27 14.65 21.94 0.22
N PRO A 28 14.97 23.23 -0.05
CA PRO A 28 16.35 23.72 -0.05
C PRO A 28 17.09 23.56 1.29
N ASP A 29 16.35 23.47 2.39
CA ASP A 29 16.84 23.22 3.75
C ASP A 29 17.07 21.72 4.05
N GLY A 30 16.79 20.83 3.09
CA GLY A 30 16.90 19.38 3.24
C GLY A 30 15.64 18.70 3.79
N THR A 31 14.61 19.44 4.15
CA THR A 31 13.35 18.89 4.67
C THR A 31 12.58 18.15 3.57
N LEU A 32 12.10 16.93 3.87
CA LEU A 32 11.21 16.18 2.98
C LEU A 32 9.76 16.54 3.26
N ILE A 33 9.02 16.95 2.23
CA ILE A 33 7.59 17.20 2.32
C ILE A 33 6.85 16.43 1.23
N GLU A 34 5.60 16.07 1.49
CA GLU A 34 4.75 15.42 0.50
C GLU A 34 4.49 16.37 -0.68
N LYS A 35 4.61 15.83 -1.89
CA LYS A 35 4.27 16.53 -3.12
C LYS A 35 2.75 16.56 -3.26
N PRO A 36 2.14 17.70 -3.62
CA PRO A 36 0.74 17.72 -4.03
C PRO A 36 0.55 16.86 -5.30
N GLU A 37 -0.62 16.25 -5.44
CA GLU A 37 -0.91 15.29 -6.52
C GLU A 37 -0.69 15.86 -7.93
N MET A 38 -0.91 17.17 -8.10
CA MET A 38 -0.68 17.88 -9.36
C MET A 38 0.80 17.84 -9.81
N GLU A 39 1.73 17.72 -8.87
CA GLU A 39 3.18 17.63 -9.15
C GLU A 39 3.65 16.18 -9.37
N TRP A 40 2.76 15.19 -9.22
CA TRP A 40 3.16 13.79 -9.37
C TRP A 40 3.46 13.45 -10.82
N THR A 41 4.61 12.82 -11.01
CA THR A 41 5.00 12.18 -12.26
C THR A 41 4.02 11.06 -12.62
N VAL A 42 4.01 10.66 -13.90
CA VAL A 42 3.18 9.52 -14.36
C VAL A 42 3.50 8.25 -13.58
N LYS A 43 4.77 8.01 -13.27
CA LYS A 43 5.21 6.83 -12.50
C LYS A 43 4.72 6.86 -11.05
N GLU A 44 4.76 8.02 -10.39
CA GLU A 44 4.26 8.18 -9.01
C GLU A 44 2.73 7.97 -8.95
N ARG A 45 1.98 8.51 -9.93
CA ARG A 45 0.54 8.26 -10.08
C ARG A 45 0.24 6.79 -10.33
N GLU A 46 0.95 6.13 -11.24
CA GLU A 46 0.81 4.70 -11.47
C GLU A 46 1.06 3.88 -10.20
N ALA A 47 2.12 4.20 -9.44
CA ALA A 47 2.43 3.51 -8.20
C ALA A 47 1.31 3.69 -7.15
N SER A 48 0.77 4.91 -7.02
CA SER A 48 -0.37 5.18 -6.14
C SER A 48 -1.62 4.39 -6.55
N MET A 49 -1.97 4.37 -7.84
CA MET A 49 -3.11 3.60 -8.34
C MET A 49 -2.97 2.10 -8.08
N GLU A 50 -1.78 1.53 -8.30
CA GLU A 50 -1.53 0.11 -8.05
C GLU A 50 -1.49 -0.24 -6.55
N ASN A 51 -1.13 0.71 -5.69
CA ASN A 51 -1.28 0.58 -4.24
C ASN A 51 -2.76 0.58 -3.83
N SER A 52 -3.56 1.53 -4.33
CA SER A 52 -5.00 1.60 -4.03
C SER A 52 -5.75 0.34 -4.49
N LYS A 53 -5.46 -0.16 -5.70
CA LYS A 53 -6.03 -1.43 -6.18
C LYS A 53 -5.67 -2.61 -5.27
N ALA A 54 -4.44 -2.65 -4.79
CA ALA A 54 -4.00 -3.71 -3.88
C ALA A 54 -4.73 -3.61 -2.52
N LEU A 55 -4.86 -2.40 -1.97
CA LEU A 55 -5.64 -2.15 -0.75
C LEU A 55 -7.09 -2.60 -0.89
N ASP A 56 -7.75 -2.20 -1.98
CA ASP A 56 -9.16 -2.56 -2.22
C ASP A 56 -9.32 -4.08 -2.37
N ALA A 57 -8.40 -4.73 -3.09
CA ALA A 57 -8.39 -6.18 -3.22
C ALA A 57 -8.16 -6.90 -1.89
N ILE A 58 -7.25 -6.39 -1.03
CA ILE A 58 -7.01 -6.94 0.31
C ILE A 58 -8.28 -6.80 1.16
N ARG A 59 -8.87 -5.59 1.20
CA ARG A 59 -10.08 -5.29 1.98
C ARG A 59 -11.28 -6.11 1.53
N GLY A 60 -11.46 -6.31 0.22
CA GLY A 60 -12.52 -7.14 -0.33
C GLY A 60 -12.39 -8.64 -0.01
N CYS A 61 -11.22 -9.09 0.46
CA CYS A 61 -10.99 -10.49 0.82
C CYS A 61 -11.12 -10.78 2.32
N VAL A 62 -11.28 -9.76 3.18
CA VAL A 62 -11.32 -9.92 4.64
C VAL A 62 -12.71 -9.62 5.21
N ASN A 63 -12.98 -10.13 6.41
CA ASN A 63 -14.22 -9.79 7.12
C ASN A 63 -14.13 -8.39 7.76
N ILE A 64 -15.29 -7.87 8.20
CA ILE A 64 -15.40 -6.50 8.73
C ILE A 64 -14.52 -6.22 9.95
N ASN A 65 -14.29 -7.20 10.83
CA ASN A 65 -13.49 -7.01 12.03
C ASN A 65 -12.01 -6.83 11.67
N VAL A 66 -11.57 -7.53 10.63
CA VAL A 66 -10.20 -7.45 10.11
C VAL A 66 -10.03 -6.21 9.24
N ASP A 67 -11.04 -5.81 8.46
CA ASP A 67 -11.02 -4.58 7.66
C ASP A 67 -10.78 -3.34 8.54
N ILE A 68 -11.41 -3.27 9.72
CA ILE A 68 -11.21 -2.17 10.68
C ILE A 68 -9.72 -2.00 11.05
N LEU A 69 -8.95 -3.08 11.13
CA LEU A 69 -7.53 -3.03 11.49
C LEU A 69 -6.65 -2.49 10.36
N ILE A 70 -7.07 -2.62 9.11
CA ILE A 70 -6.28 -2.23 7.91
C ILE A 70 -6.86 -1.02 7.16
N ARG A 71 -7.96 -0.44 7.65
CA ARG A 71 -8.63 0.69 7.02
C ARG A 71 -7.78 1.96 7.02
N THR A 72 -6.97 2.15 8.05
CA THR A 72 -6.08 3.31 8.20
C THR A 72 -4.73 3.14 7.51
N CYS A 73 -4.41 1.94 7.01
CA CYS A 73 -3.15 1.69 6.32
C CYS A 73 -3.10 2.49 5.01
N ALA A 74 -2.06 3.29 4.85
CA ALA A 74 -1.75 3.98 3.59
C ALA A 74 -1.08 3.01 2.59
N SER A 75 -0.36 2.04 3.15
CA SER A 75 0.31 0.90 2.55
C SER A 75 -0.53 -0.32 2.20
N ALA A 76 -0.57 -0.81 0.95
CA ALA A 76 -0.99 -2.21 0.71
C ALA A 76 -0.05 -3.21 1.41
N LYS A 77 1.25 -2.86 1.50
CA LYS A 77 2.25 -3.58 2.29
C LYS A 77 1.93 -3.55 3.79
N GLU A 78 1.64 -2.37 4.31
CA GLU A 78 1.29 -2.18 5.73
C GLU A 78 0.02 -2.97 6.11
N ALA A 79 -0.98 -2.97 5.23
CA ALA A 79 -2.19 -3.79 5.41
C ALA A 79 -1.83 -5.29 5.42
N TRP A 80 -1.01 -5.75 4.46
CA TRP A 80 -0.55 -7.14 4.41
C TRP A 80 0.24 -7.56 5.66
N GLU A 81 1.17 -6.74 6.12
CA GLU A 81 1.97 -7.00 7.33
C GLU A 81 1.08 -7.02 8.59
N THR A 82 0.07 -6.15 8.65
CA THR A 82 -0.91 -6.16 9.74
C THR A 82 -1.73 -7.45 9.73
N LEU A 83 -2.15 -7.94 8.55
CA LEU A 83 -2.83 -9.23 8.43
C LEU A 83 -1.93 -10.40 8.84
N ALA A 84 -0.67 -10.42 8.39
CA ALA A 84 0.28 -11.44 8.80
C ALA A 84 0.47 -11.46 10.32
N CYS A 85 0.59 -10.30 10.97
CA CYS A 85 0.67 -10.19 12.43
C CYS A 85 -0.57 -10.76 13.14
N VAL A 86 -1.78 -10.52 12.61
CA VAL A 86 -3.04 -10.97 13.22
C VAL A 86 -3.25 -12.48 13.06
N PHE A 87 -2.94 -13.05 11.90
CA PHE A 87 -3.25 -14.43 11.57
C PHE A 87 -2.10 -15.41 11.79
N GLU A 88 -0.85 -14.96 11.63
CA GLU A 88 0.34 -15.80 11.75
C GLU A 88 1.10 -15.54 13.05
N GLY A 89 0.73 -14.50 13.81
CA GLY A 89 1.38 -14.16 15.08
C GLY A 89 2.81 -13.63 14.92
N THR A 90 3.20 -13.20 13.72
CA THR A 90 4.54 -12.68 13.46
C THR A 90 4.71 -11.28 14.08
N PRO A 91 5.78 -11.02 14.84
CA PRO A 91 6.08 -9.67 15.33
C PRO A 91 6.26 -8.70 14.16
N LYS A 92 5.78 -7.46 14.29
CA LYS A 92 6.16 -6.38 13.37
C LYS A 92 7.69 -6.20 13.47
N ALA A 93 8.39 -6.41 12.36
CA ALA A 93 9.83 -6.21 12.25
C ALA A 93 10.20 -4.73 12.24
#